data_AF-A0A0J7Z918-F1
#
_entry.id   AF-A0A0J7Z918-F1
#
_cell.length_a   1.000
_cell.length_b   1.000
_cell.length_c   1.000
_cell.angle_alpha   90.00
_cell.angle_beta   90.00
_cell.angle_gamma   90.00
#
_symmetry.space_group_name_H-M   'P 1'
#
loop_
_entity.id
_entity.type
_entity.pdbx_description
1 polymer ?
#
loop_
_entity_poly.entity_id
_entity_poly.type
_entity_poly.pdbx_seq_one_letter_code
_entity_poly.pdbx_strand_id
1 'polypeptide(L)'
;MIRGIDVSAYQSSSYDTDGISFVFIKATEGRSYINPKLAAQTKRARDAGLVVGFYHFLWPGNLSAQADYFVSKAPERAGDILAVDWETTSEGTHASNAEKDLFIRKVKEKRPNNPVILYANRNYWLNVDTTSYAGDGLWIADYVTAGKPRIKAKWRFHQYTDNPLDKNVADFSSKAALREWAENA
;
A
#
# COMPACT_ATOMS: atom_id res chain seq x y z
N MET A 1 16.92 -7.10 -1.98
CA MET A 1 15.51 -7.12 -1.53
C MET A 1 15.47 -7.15 -0.02
N ILE A 2 14.54 -6.41 0.55
CA ILE A 2 14.26 -6.36 1.99
C ILE A 2 12.85 -6.91 2.26
N ARG A 3 12.61 -7.40 3.48
CA ARG A 3 11.32 -7.97 3.87
C ARG A 3 10.42 -6.95 4.54
N GLY A 4 9.13 -7.16 4.43
CA GLY A 4 8.10 -6.40 5.13
C GLY A 4 6.82 -7.21 5.24
N ILE A 5 5.82 -6.59 5.83
CA ILE A 5 4.48 -7.15 5.99
C ILE A 5 3.45 -6.07 5.67
N ASP A 6 2.20 -6.46 5.56
CA ASP A 6 1.10 -5.52 5.66
C ASP A 6 0.07 -6.01 6.68
N VAL A 7 -0.60 -5.06 7.32
CA VAL A 7 -1.52 -5.32 8.44
C VAL A 7 -2.75 -4.45 8.35
N SER A 8 -3.85 -4.97 8.90
CA SER A 8 -5.12 -4.27 9.01
C SER A 8 -5.70 -4.45 10.41
N ALA A 9 -7.01 -4.18 10.56
CA ALA A 9 -7.72 -4.46 11.80
C ALA A 9 -7.76 -5.96 12.17
N TYR A 10 -7.52 -6.87 11.23
CA TYR A 10 -7.48 -8.30 11.49
C TYR A 10 -6.26 -8.71 12.34
N GLN A 11 -5.14 -8.02 12.19
CA GLN A 11 -3.92 -8.30 12.94
C GLN A 11 -3.87 -7.52 14.26
N SER A 12 -3.11 -8.04 15.24
CA SER A 12 -2.81 -7.31 16.48
C SER A 12 -1.94 -6.07 16.19
N SER A 13 -1.96 -5.08 17.08
CA SER A 13 -0.97 -4.00 17.08
C SER A 13 0.41 -4.46 17.53
N SER A 14 0.52 -5.63 18.17
CA SER A 14 1.76 -6.22 18.66
C SER A 14 2.34 -7.25 17.68
N TYR A 15 2.29 -6.96 16.37
CA TYR A 15 2.91 -7.82 15.37
C TYR A 15 4.43 -7.87 15.53
N ASP A 16 5.01 -8.97 15.06
CA ASP A 16 6.45 -9.19 15.07
C ASP A 16 7.14 -8.21 14.09
N THR A 17 8.26 -7.64 14.54
CA THR A 17 9.08 -6.70 13.76
C THR A 17 10.47 -7.23 13.46
N ASP A 18 10.80 -8.42 13.92
CA ASP A 18 12.13 -8.97 13.75
C ASP A 18 12.38 -9.34 12.29
N GLY A 19 13.51 -8.88 11.76
CA GLY A 19 13.93 -9.17 10.38
C GLY A 19 13.13 -8.49 9.28
N ILE A 20 12.20 -7.57 9.60
CA ILE A 20 11.51 -6.74 8.61
C ILE A 20 12.03 -5.30 8.58
N SER A 21 11.89 -4.66 7.42
CA SER A 21 12.37 -3.31 7.15
C SER A 21 11.25 -2.30 6.94
N PHE A 22 10.06 -2.78 6.59
CA PHE A 22 8.90 -1.93 6.31
C PHE A 22 7.58 -2.63 6.67
N VAL A 23 6.54 -1.84 6.82
CA VAL A 23 5.16 -2.32 7.00
C VAL A 23 4.17 -1.39 6.31
N PHE A 24 3.19 -1.95 5.59
CA PHE A 24 2.01 -1.20 5.16
C PHE A 24 0.86 -1.43 6.15
N ILE A 25 0.15 -0.37 6.53
CA ILE A 25 -0.92 -0.41 7.51
C ILE A 25 -2.20 0.11 6.88
N LYS A 26 -3.31 -0.64 6.97
CA LYS A 26 -4.61 -0.14 6.49
C LYS A 26 -4.95 1.12 7.24
N ALA A 27 -5.17 2.23 6.54
CA ALA A 27 -5.63 3.45 7.17
C ALA A 27 -7.14 3.58 7.05
N THR A 28 -7.65 3.46 5.82
CA THR A 28 -9.04 3.77 5.50
C THR A 28 -9.60 2.86 4.43
N GLU A 29 -10.92 2.82 4.32
CA GLU A 29 -11.65 2.15 3.26
C GLU A 29 -12.88 2.98 2.88
N GLY A 30 -13.07 3.22 1.58
CA GLY A 30 -14.18 4.03 1.10
C GLY A 30 -14.19 5.43 1.71
N ARG A 31 -15.30 5.83 2.32
CA ARG A 31 -15.48 7.20 2.85
C ARG A 31 -15.76 7.28 4.35
N SER A 32 -15.76 6.13 5.03
CA SER A 32 -16.29 6.04 6.40
C SER A 32 -15.48 5.13 7.31
N TYR A 33 -14.82 4.10 6.77
CA TYR A 33 -14.08 3.18 7.60
C TYR A 33 -12.67 3.70 7.89
N ILE A 34 -12.31 3.74 9.16
CA ILE A 34 -10.92 3.92 9.62
C ILE A 34 -10.50 2.67 10.37
N ASN A 35 -9.26 2.21 10.16
CA ASN A 35 -8.72 1.10 10.94
C ASN A 35 -8.61 1.51 12.42
N PRO A 36 -9.34 0.86 13.35
CA PRO A 36 -9.32 1.21 14.76
C PRO A 36 -7.96 0.98 15.43
N LYS A 37 -7.07 0.20 14.79
CA LYS A 37 -5.72 -0.11 15.28
C LYS A 37 -4.63 0.76 14.63
N LEU A 38 -5.00 1.68 13.73
CA LEU A 38 -4.05 2.48 12.93
C LEU A 38 -2.98 3.16 13.79
N ALA A 39 -3.39 3.87 14.85
CA ALA A 39 -2.46 4.59 15.72
C ALA A 39 -1.49 3.65 16.44
N ALA A 40 -1.99 2.55 17.01
CA ALA A 40 -1.18 1.59 17.75
C ALA A 40 -0.21 0.81 16.83
N GLN A 41 -0.68 0.39 15.65
CA GLN A 41 0.16 -0.25 14.62
C GLN A 41 1.24 0.71 14.12
N THR A 42 0.89 1.97 13.87
CA THR A 42 1.85 2.99 13.43
C THR A 42 2.92 3.23 14.48
N LYS A 43 2.52 3.36 15.75
CA LYS A 43 3.47 3.51 16.86
C LYS A 43 4.42 2.33 16.93
N ARG A 44 3.92 1.10 16.86
CA ARG A 44 4.72 -0.12 16.85
C ARG A 44 5.76 -0.13 15.72
N ALA A 45 5.36 0.24 14.51
CA ALA A 45 6.26 0.32 13.36
C ALA A 45 7.38 1.34 13.55
N ARG A 46 7.00 2.55 14.02
CA ARG A 46 7.93 3.67 14.22
C ARG A 46 8.91 3.38 15.35
N ASP A 47 8.46 2.80 16.46
CA ASP A 47 9.32 2.39 17.58
C ASP A 47 10.35 1.33 17.16
N ALA A 48 9.99 0.44 16.22
CA ALA A 48 10.90 -0.53 15.63
C ALA A 48 11.80 0.05 14.52
N GLY A 49 11.68 1.34 14.19
CA GLY A 49 12.48 2.01 13.16
C GLY A 49 12.24 1.47 11.75
N LEU A 50 11.03 0.96 11.47
CA LEU A 50 10.60 0.52 10.15
C LEU A 50 10.26 1.72 9.25
N VAL A 51 10.31 1.52 7.93
CA VAL A 51 9.65 2.41 6.98
C VAL A 51 8.15 2.09 7.01
N VAL A 52 7.30 3.11 7.10
CA VAL A 52 5.85 2.93 7.26
C VAL A 52 5.15 3.31 5.98
N GLY A 53 4.20 2.48 5.56
CA GLY A 53 3.25 2.82 4.53
C GLY A 53 1.82 2.76 5.05
N PHE A 54 0.92 3.50 4.41
CA PHE A 54 -0.49 3.48 4.68
C PHE A 54 -1.25 3.14 3.41
N TYR A 55 -2.23 2.24 3.50
CA TYR A 55 -3.05 1.92 2.35
C TYR A 55 -4.52 2.27 2.54
N HIS A 56 -5.15 2.62 1.41
CA HIS A 56 -6.56 2.89 1.29
C HIS A 56 -7.21 1.83 0.42
N PHE A 57 -8.19 1.11 0.96
CA PHE A 57 -8.98 0.15 0.20
C PHE A 57 -10.03 0.91 -0.63
N LEU A 58 -9.84 0.89 -1.95
CA LEU A 58 -10.54 1.75 -2.89
C LEU A 58 -11.94 1.23 -3.23
N TRP A 59 -12.94 2.09 -3.12
CA TRP A 59 -14.30 1.83 -3.58
C TRP A 59 -14.60 2.59 -4.89
N PRO A 60 -15.59 2.17 -5.70
CA PRO A 60 -16.08 2.99 -6.80
C PRO A 60 -16.77 4.28 -6.31
N GLY A 61 -16.71 5.34 -7.13
CA GLY A 61 -17.40 6.60 -6.92
C GLY A 61 -16.79 7.53 -5.87
N ASN A 62 -17.08 8.83 -6.00
CA ASN A 62 -16.68 9.88 -5.03
C ASN A 62 -15.17 9.92 -4.70
N LEU A 63 -14.29 9.78 -5.71
CA LEU A 63 -12.84 9.61 -5.53
C LEU A 63 -12.17 10.80 -4.84
N SER A 64 -12.67 12.02 -5.06
CA SER A 64 -12.23 13.19 -4.29
C SER A 64 -12.47 13.01 -2.80
N ALA A 65 -13.68 12.60 -2.41
CA ALA A 65 -14.02 12.41 -1.01
C ALA A 65 -13.26 11.24 -0.38
N GLN A 66 -13.03 10.15 -1.12
CA GLN A 66 -12.17 9.07 -0.64
C GLN A 66 -10.73 9.54 -0.44
N ALA A 67 -10.17 10.31 -1.38
CA ALA A 67 -8.81 10.84 -1.27
C ALA A 67 -8.67 11.80 -0.09
N ASP A 68 -9.64 12.72 0.08
CA ASP A 68 -9.72 13.62 1.24
C ASP A 68 -9.80 12.83 2.55
N TYR A 69 -10.65 11.80 2.58
CA TYR A 69 -10.79 10.95 3.75
C TYR A 69 -9.49 10.23 4.07
N PHE A 70 -8.86 9.59 3.09
CA PHE A 70 -7.59 8.89 3.27
C PHE A 70 -6.50 9.81 3.81
N VAL A 71 -6.23 10.95 3.17
CA VAL A 71 -5.15 11.84 3.61
C VAL A 71 -5.45 12.50 4.95
N SER A 72 -6.73 12.70 5.30
CA SER A 72 -7.12 13.26 6.61
C SER A 72 -6.93 12.29 7.78
N LYS A 73 -6.91 10.97 7.51
CA LYS A 73 -6.81 9.91 8.53
C LYS A 73 -5.44 9.24 8.57
N ALA A 74 -4.78 9.09 7.41
CA ALA A 74 -3.44 8.56 7.34
C ALA A 74 -2.46 9.51 8.03
N PRO A 75 -1.64 9.03 8.99
CA PRO A 75 -0.54 9.80 9.53
C PRO A 75 0.37 10.29 8.41
N GLU A 76 0.98 11.45 8.64
CA GLU A 76 1.93 12.05 7.70
C GLU A 76 3.29 12.20 8.37
N ARG A 77 4.32 11.77 7.67
CA ARG A 77 5.74 12.01 7.97
C ARG A 77 6.53 11.89 6.66
N ALA A 78 7.62 12.63 6.55
CA ALA A 78 8.59 12.40 5.48
C ALA A 78 9.05 10.94 5.49
N GLY A 79 9.09 10.31 4.32
CA GLY A 79 9.42 8.90 4.16
C GLY A 79 8.27 7.92 4.40
N ASP A 80 7.07 8.38 4.79
CA ASP A 80 5.88 7.52 4.79
C ASP A 80 5.40 7.29 3.33
N ILE A 81 4.95 6.08 3.01
CA ILE A 81 4.49 5.69 1.67
C ILE A 81 2.96 5.60 1.67
N LEU A 82 2.29 6.06 0.62
CA LEU A 82 0.84 5.91 0.47
C LEU A 82 0.53 4.90 -0.62
N ALA A 83 -0.42 4.00 -0.36
CA ALA A 83 -0.82 2.96 -1.30
C ALA A 83 -2.33 2.99 -1.57
N VAL A 84 -2.68 2.78 -2.84
CA VAL A 84 -4.07 2.59 -3.27
C VAL A 84 -4.27 1.10 -3.46
N ASP A 85 -5.08 0.48 -2.62
CA ASP A 85 -5.45 -0.91 -2.73
C ASP A 85 -6.67 -1.04 -3.64
N TRP A 86 -6.43 -1.51 -4.87
CA TRP A 86 -7.46 -1.65 -5.89
C TRP A 86 -7.79 -3.12 -6.15
N GLU A 87 -8.92 -3.53 -5.58
CA GLU A 87 -9.46 -4.87 -5.71
C GLU A 87 -11.00 -4.87 -5.61
N THR A 88 -11.59 -6.06 -5.56
CA THR A 88 -13.05 -6.22 -5.47
C THR A 88 -13.50 -5.96 -4.03
N THR A 89 -14.42 -5.03 -3.85
CA THR A 89 -15.05 -4.71 -2.56
C THR A 89 -15.88 -5.88 -2.03
N SER A 90 -16.27 -5.78 -0.75
CA SER A 90 -17.19 -6.72 -0.12
C SER A 90 -18.58 -6.78 -0.79
N GLU A 91 -18.96 -5.75 -1.54
CA GLU A 91 -20.21 -5.70 -2.32
C GLU A 91 -20.06 -6.29 -3.74
N GLY A 92 -18.89 -6.85 -4.08
CA GLY A 92 -18.62 -7.40 -5.40
C GLY A 92 -18.41 -6.32 -6.48
N THR A 93 -18.29 -5.05 -6.09
CA THR A 93 -17.98 -3.93 -7.00
C THR A 93 -16.50 -3.58 -6.97
N HIS A 94 -16.00 -2.87 -7.97
CA HIS A 94 -14.64 -2.33 -7.95
C HIS A 94 -14.61 -0.98 -8.67
N ALA A 95 -13.66 -0.12 -8.29
CA ALA A 95 -13.39 1.11 -9.04
C ALA A 95 -12.97 0.76 -10.49
N SER A 96 -13.34 1.60 -11.44
CA SER A 96 -12.84 1.50 -12.81
C SER A 96 -11.37 1.95 -12.90
N ASN A 97 -10.72 1.66 -14.03
CA ASN A 97 -9.38 2.16 -14.35
C ASN A 97 -9.26 3.68 -14.18
N ALA A 98 -10.23 4.44 -14.72
CA ALA A 98 -10.24 5.90 -14.64
C ALA A 98 -10.39 6.41 -13.20
N GLU A 99 -11.16 5.71 -12.37
CA GLU A 99 -11.35 6.04 -10.96
C GLU A 99 -10.11 5.74 -10.12
N LYS A 100 -9.49 4.58 -10.32
CA LYS A 100 -8.19 4.23 -9.71
C LYS A 100 -7.13 5.26 -10.06
N ASP A 101 -7.01 5.60 -11.35
CA ASP A 101 -6.09 6.63 -11.84
C ASP A 101 -6.32 8.00 -11.20
N LEU A 102 -7.59 8.42 -11.15
CA LEU A 102 -7.99 9.69 -10.56
C LEU A 102 -7.66 9.75 -9.07
N PHE A 103 -7.91 8.66 -8.34
CA PHE A 103 -7.60 8.58 -6.92
C PHE A 103 -6.10 8.71 -6.66
N ILE A 104 -5.26 7.96 -7.38
CA ILE A 104 -3.79 8.06 -7.26
C ILE A 104 -3.33 9.51 -7.49
N ARG A 105 -3.80 10.16 -8.57
CA ARG A 105 -3.42 11.55 -8.87
C ARG A 105 -3.85 12.52 -7.78
N LYS A 106 -5.05 12.35 -7.22
CA LYS A 106 -5.56 13.22 -6.13
C LYS A 106 -4.79 13.04 -4.83
N VAL A 107 -4.37 11.82 -4.50
CA VAL A 107 -3.52 11.59 -3.32
C VAL A 107 -2.15 12.23 -3.54
N LYS A 108 -1.54 12.10 -4.73
CA LYS A 108 -0.28 12.78 -5.07
C LYS A 108 -0.38 14.30 -4.96
N GLU A 109 -1.48 14.89 -5.45
CA GLU A 109 -1.74 16.34 -5.34
C GLU A 109 -1.81 16.79 -3.86
N LYS A 110 -2.43 15.99 -3.00
CA LYS A 110 -2.62 16.30 -1.57
C LYS A 110 -1.41 15.99 -0.71
N ARG A 111 -0.55 15.06 -1.15
CA ARG A 111 0.65 14.58 -0.44
C ARG A 111 1.85 14.57 -1.39
N PRO A 112 2.27 15.74 -1.90
CA PRO A 112 3.28 15.84 -2.95
C PRO A 112 4.68 15.41 -2.51
N ASN A 113 4.92 15.26 -1.21
CA ASN A 113 6.21 14.87 -0.63
C ASN A 113 6.20 13.40 -0.15
N ASN A 114 5.20 12.60 -0.55
CA ASN A 114 5.10 11.19 -0.23
C ASN A 114 4.90 10.40 -1.52
N PRO A 115 5.60 9.27 -1.71
CA PRO A 115 5.33 8.38 -2.84
C PRO A 115 3.92 7.81 -2.71
N VAL A 116 3.20 7.77 -3.84
CA VAL A 116 1.87 7.17 -3.95
C VAL A 116 1.94 6.01 -4.94
N ILE A 117 1.73 4.79 -4.44
CA ILE A 117 1.86 3.55 -5.20
C ILE A 117 0.50 2.86 -5.39
N LEU A 118 0.41 1.97 -6.37
CA LEU A 118 -0.73 1.10 -6.57
C LEU A 118 -0.46 -0.29 -5.98
N TYR A 119 -1.36 -0.78 -5.14
CA TYR A 119 -1.51 -2.21 -4.87
C TYR A 119 -2.57 -2.82 -5.79
N ALA A 120 -2.25 -3.98 -6.36
CA ALA A 120 -3.20 -4.82 -7.08
C ALA A 120 -2.73 -6.27 -7.05
N ASN A 121 -3.66 -7.22 -7.11
CA ASN A 121 -3.32 -8.62 -7.36
C ASN A 121 -3.01 -8.87 -8.85
N ARG A 122 -2.40 -10.02 -9.14
CA ARG A 122 -2.00 -10.40 -10.51
C ARG A 122 -3.15 -10.38 -11.51
N ASN A 123 -4.37 -10.75 -11.11
CA ASN A 123 -5.52 -10.73 -12.00
C ASN A 123 -5.92 -9.29 -12.34
N TYR A 124 -6.03 -8.43 -11.34
CA TYR A 124 -6.32 -7.01 -11.54
C TYR A 124 -5.28 -6.38 -12.46
N TRP A 125 -4.00 -6.61 -12.21
CA TRP A 125 -2.92 -6.06 -13.03
C TRP A 125 -2.91 -6.56 -14.48
N LEU A 126 -3.17 -7.84 -14.73
CA LEU A 126 -3.05 -8.41 -16.08
C LEU A 126 -4.33 -8.34 -16.91
N ASN A 127 -5.49 -8.36 -16.27
CA ASN A 127 -6.77 -8.59 -16.95
C ASN A 127 -7.81 -7.47 -16.72
N VAL A 128 -7.67 -6.68 -15.66
CA VAL A 128 -8.61 -5.58 -15.34
C VAL A 128 -8.00 -4.23 -15.67
N ASP A 129 -6.73 -4.02 -15.32
CA ASP A 129 -6.00 -2.81 -15.61
C ASP A 129 -5.68 -2.69 -17.11
N THR A 130 -5.96 -1.53 -17.69
CA THR A 130 -5.68 -1.21 -19.10
C THR A 130 -4.85 0.07 -19.26
N THR A 131 -4.44 0.68 -18.15
CA THR A 131 -3.75 1.99 -18.14
C THR A 131 -2.28 1.88 -17.73
N SER A 132 -1.93 0.80 -17.04
CA SER A 132 -0.64 0.55 -16.38
C SER A 132 -0.18 1.67 -15.44
N TYR A 133 -1.08 2.57 -15.05
CA TYR A 133 -0.72 3.70 -14.20
C TYR A 133 -0.71 3.27 -12.73
N ALA A 134 0.49 3.21 -12.17
CA ALA A 134 0.75 2.74 -10.80
C ALA A 134 1.27 3.85 -9.86
N GLY A 135 1.19 5.12 -10.28
CA GLY A 135 1.85 6.22 -9.55
C GLY A 135 3.37 6.02 -9.51
N ASP A 136 3.94 6.04 -8.31
CA ASP A 136 5.39 5.96 -8.08
C ASP A 136 5.92 4.53 -7.96
N GLY A 137 5.04 3.53 -8.01
CA GLY A 137 5.43 2.13 -7.95
C GLY A 137 4.25 1.15 -7.97
N LEU A 138 4.52 -0.07 -8.42
CA LEU A 138 3.57 -1.18 -8.31
C LEU A 138 3.92 -2.04 -7.10
N TRP A 139 2.94 -2.24 -6.23
CA TRP A 139 2.89 -3.29 -5.22
C TRP A 139 2.01 -4.42 -5.75
N ILE A 140 2.64 -5.50 -6.23
CA ILE A 140 1.92 -6.62 -6.85
C ILE A 140 1.68 -7.73 -5.84
N ALA A 141 0.46 -8.27 -5.77
CA ALA A 141 0.19 -9.53 -5.09
C ALA A 141 0.22 -10.71 -6.08
N ASP A 142 1.15 -11.63 -5.87
CA ASP A 142 1.23 -12.91 -6.56
C ASP A 142 1.86 -13.96 -5.64
N TYR A 143 1.09 -14.95 -5.20
CA TYR A 143 1.57 -15.88 -4.17
C TYR A 143 2.49 -16.96 -4.74
N VAL A 144 3.74 -16.57 -4.96
CA VAL A 144 4.83 -17.38 -5.50
C VAL A 144 6.13 -17.07 -4.74
N THR A 145 7.26 -17.57 -5.25
CA THR A 145 8.58 -17.24 -4.70
C THR A 145 8.76 -15.73 -4.55
N ALA A 146 9.16 -15.29 -3.36
CA ALA A 146 9.44 -13.90 -3.04
C ALA A 146 10.36 -13.26 -4.10
N GLY A 147 9.96 -12.07 -4.57
CA GLY A 147 10.68 -11.32 -5.61
C GLY A 147 10.57 -11.87 -7.03
N LYS A 148 9.74 -12.88 -7.28
CA LYS A 148 9.53 -13.45 -8.62
C LYS A 148 8.06 -13.45 -9.04
N PRO A 149 7.34 -12.31 -8.97
CA PRO A 149 5.95 -12.26 -9.41
C PRO A 149 5.86 -12.58 -10.91
N ARG A 150 4.80 -13.26 -11.33
CA ARG A 150 4.56 -13.68 -12.72
C ARG A 150 3.98 -12.54 -13.56
N ILE A 151 4.65 -11.39 -13.55
CA ILE A 151 4.35 -10.21 -14.36
C ILE A 151 5.62 -9.72 -15.07
N LYS A 152 5.47 -9.01 -16.18
CA LYS A 152 6.60 -8.40 -16.90
C LYS A 152 6.91 -6.97 -16.43
N ALA A 153 5.94 -6.31 -15.80
CA ALA A 153 6.08 -4.93 -15.37
C ALA A 153 7.08 -4.78 -14.22
N LYS A 154 7.71 -3.60 -14.13
CA LYS A 154 8.53 -3.25 -12.98
C LYS A 154 7.64 -3.12 -11.75
N TRP A 155 8.10 -3.69 -10.64
CA TRP A 155 7.43 -3.62 -9.34
C TRP A 155 8.39 -3.05 -8.30
N ARG A 156 7.84 -2.45 -7.24
CA ARG A 156 8.59 -1.96 -6.08
C ARG A 156 8.39 -2.86 -4.88
N PHE A 157 7.19 -3.40 -4.73
CA PHE A 157 6.82 -4.32 -3.66
C PHE A 157 6.13 -5.54 -4.26
N HIS A 158 6.35 -6.70 -3.65
CA HIS A 158 5.72 -7.96 -4.03
C HIS A 158 5.19 -8.65 -2.78
N GLN A 159 3.86 -8.75 -2.67
CA GLN A 159 3.18 -9.58 -1.68
C GLN A 159 3.18 -11.02 -2.17
N TYR A 160 3.95 -11.87 -1.50
CA TYR A 160 4.28 -13.21 -2.01
C TYR A 160 3.58 -14.33 -1.22
N THR A 161 2.89 -14.00 -0.13
CA THR A 161 2.00 -14.90 0.61
C THR A 161 1.07 -14.09 1.51
N ASP A 162 -0.10 -14.64 1.79
CA ASP A 162 -1.13 -14.16 2.72
C ASP A 162 -1.24 -15.03 4.01
N ASN A 163 -0.45 -16.11 4.10
CA ASN A 163 -0.61 -17.12 5.15
C ASN A 163 0.71 -17.38 5.91
N PRO A 164 0.72 -17.33 7.26
CA PRO A 164 -0.36 -16.91 8.17
C PRO A 164 -0.55 -15.38 8.24
N LEU A 165 0.23 -14.63 7.47
CA LEU A 165 0.24 -13.18 7.43
C LEU A 165 0.67 -12.74 6.03
N ASP A 166 0.17 -11.60 5.59
CA ASP A 166 0.61 -10.93 4.38
C ASP A 166 2.10 -10.54 4.48
N LYS A 167 2.93 -11.20 3.68
CA LYS A 167 4.38 -10.97 3.64
C LYS A 167 4.80 -10.41 2.30
N ASN A 168 5.70 -9.44 2.40
CA ASN A 168 6.17 -8.64 1.29
C ASN A 168 7.69 -8.69 1.17
N VAL A 169 8.17 -8.51 -0.05
CA VAL A 169 9.53 -8.04 -0.30
C VAL A 169 9.50 -6.75 -1.09
N ALA A 170 10.48 -5.89 -0.85
CA ALA A 170 10.69 -4.67 -1.63
C ALA A 170 12.00 -4.75 -2.43
N ASP A 171 11.96 -4.25 -3.67
CA ASP A 171 13.11 -4.21 -4.58
C ASP A 171 14.07 -3.07 -4.24
N PHE A 172 14.65 -3.15 -3.04
CA PHE A 172 15.68 -2.26 -2.54
C PHE A 172 16.85 -3.07 -1.98
N SER A 173 18.05 -2.48 -2.02
CA SER A 173 19.27 -3.09 -1.49
C SER A 173 19.30 -3.10 0.05
N SER A 174 18.67 -2.12 0.70
CA SER A 174 18.64 -1.97 2.15
C SER A 174 17.43 -1.16 2.63
N LYS A 175 17.17 -1.18 3.96
CA LYS A 175 16.18 -0.29 4.60
C LYS A 175 16.52 1.19 4.39
N ALA A 176 17.80 1.55 4.37
CA ALA A 176 18.25 2.92 4.13
C ALA A 176 17.91 3.36 2.69
N ALA A 177 18.15 2.51 1.70
CA ALA A 177 17.80 2.81 0.30
C ALA A 177 16.28 2.96 0.10
N LEU A 178 15.47 2.15 0.79
CA LEU A 178 14.00 2.34 0.79
C LEU A 178 13.61 3.68 1.40
N ARG A 179 14.20 4.04 2.56
CA ARG A 179 13.91 5.32 3.23
C ARG A 179 14.32 6.51 2.36
N GLU A 180 15.51 6.48 1.79
CA GLU A 180 16.01 7.51 0.88
C GLU A 180 15.09 7.67 -0.33
N TRP A 181 14.64 6.57 -0.94
CA TRP A 181 13.66 6.65 -2.03
C TRP A 181 12.35 7.29 -1.56
N ALA A 182 11.83 6.92 -0.40
CA ALA A 182 10.55 7.43 0.09
C ALA A 182 10.61 8.89 0.57
N GLU A 183 11.78 9.39 0.99
CA GLU A 183 11.99 10.78 1.40
C GLU A 183 12.22 11.73 0.21
N ASN A 184 12.58 11.19 -0.96
CA ASN A 184 12.93 11.97 -2.16
C ASN A 184 11.99 11.74 -3.36
N ALA A 185 10.84 11.10 -3.14
CA ALA A 185 9.85 10.80 -4.19
C ALA A 185 8.88 11.95 -4.46
#